data_AF-A0A655AWZ8-F1
#
_entry.id   AF-A0A655AWZ8-F1
#
_cell.length_a   1.000
_cell.length_b   1.000
_cell.length_c   1.000
_cell.angle_alpha   90.00
_cell.angle_beta   90.00
_cell.angle_gamma   90.00
#
_symmetry.space_group_name_H-M   'P 1'
#
loop_
_entity.id
_entity.type
_entity.pdbx_description
1 polymer ?
#
loop_
_entity_poly.entity_id
_entity_poly.type
_entity_poly.pdbx_seq_one_letter_code
_entity_poly.pdbx_strand_id
1 'polypeptide(L)'
;MTRFKSEAAFACHAAVAPIPVWSGNTAGQMRLSRSGNRQLNAALHRIALTQIRMTDSRGQAYYQRLQDAGKTKRAALRCLKRRLARTVFQALRTVHQPSSEHTQPAAACHRSYCSRSCLSG
;
A
#
# COMPACT_ATOMS: atom_id res chain seq x y z
N MET A 1 9.20 -7.32 10.23
CA MET A 1 7.85 -7.69 9.78
C MET A 1 7.69 -9.22 9.75
N THR A 2 7.88 -9.84 10.91
CA THR A 2 7.45 -11.23 11.21
C THR A 2 5.99 -11.29 11.72
N ARG A 3 5.33 -10.14 11.88
CA ARG A 3 3.99 -10.01 12.49
C ARG A 3 2.86 -10.68 11.70
N PHE A 4 2.93 -10.68 10.36
CA PHE A 4 1.88 -11.25 9.51
C PHE A 4 2.45 -12.37 8.65
N LYS A 5 1.87 -13.57 8.77
CA LYS A 5 2.30 -14.78 8.07
C LYS A 5 1.96 -14.77 6.58
N SER A 6 0.93 -14.00 6.17
CA SER A 6 0.48 -13.94 4.78
C SER A 6 -0.19 -12.61 4.44
N GLU A 7 -0.28 -12.31 3.14
CA GLU A 7 -1.01 -11.15 2.63
C GLU A 7 -2.50 -11.21 3.01
N ALA A 8 -3.09 -12.41 3.02
CA ALA A 8 -4.47 -12.62 3.42
C ALA A 8 -4.68 -12.27 4.91
N ALA A 9 -3.76 -12.68 5.79
CA ALA A 9 -3.79 -12.31 7.21
C ALA A 9 -3.71 -10.79 7.40
N PHE A 10 -2.87 -10.10 6.62
CA PHE A 10 -2.81 -8.64 6.61
C PHE A 10 -4.13 -8.01 6.15
N ALA A 11 -4.73 -8.52 5.07
CA ALA A 11 -6.01 -8.02 4.56
C ALA A 11 -7.17 -8.23 5.54
N CYS A 12 -7.18 -9.35 6.27
CA CYS A 12 -8.14 -9.60 7.35
C CYS A 12 -7.94 -8.61 8.50
N HIS A 13 -6.69 -8.39 8.93
CA HIS A 13 -6.36 -7.42 9.96
C HIS A 13 -6.77 -5.99 9.56
N ALA A 14 -6.57 -5.62 8.29
CA ALA A 14 -6.96 -4.33 7.73
C ALA A 14 -8.47 -4.17 7.45
N ALA A 15 -9.30 -5.18 7.76
CA ALA A 15 -10.74 -5.21 7.48
C ALA A 15 -11.11 -5.09 5.98
N VAL A 16 -10.20 -5.46 5.09
CA VAL A 16 -10.35 -5.30 3.62
C VAL A 16 -10.58 -6.66 2.93
N ALA A 17 -10.35 -7.76 3.63
CA ALA A 17 -10.65 -9.10 3.12
C ALA A 17 -12.14 -9.24 2.75
N PRO A 18 -12.46 -9.74 1.54
CA PRO A 18 -13.84 -10.05 1.18
C PRO A 18 -14.38 -11.18 2.05
N ILE A 19 -15.57 -11.00 2.63
CA ILE A 19 -16.25 -12.07 3.36
C ILE A 19 -17.48 -12.48 2.55
N PRO A 20 -17.52 -13.71 2.00
CA PRO A 20 -18.68 -14.21 1.27
C PRO A 20 -19.88 -14.34 2.20
N VAL A 21 -21.08 -14.10 1.66
CA VAL A 21 -22.34 -14.43 2.33
C VAL A 21 -22.86 -15.71 1.70
N TRP A 22 -22.93 -16.78 2.49
CA TRP A 22 -23.45 -18.08 2.07
C TRP A 22 -24.90 -18.21 2.53
N SER A 23 -25.83 -17.71 1.73
CA SER A 23 -27.25 -18.03 1.79
C SER A 23 -27.71 -18.24 0.35
N GLY A 24 -28.55 -19.25 0.10
CA GLY A 24 -28.78 -19.91 -1.20
C GLY A 24 -29.20 -19.07 -2.42
N ASN A 25 -29.26 -17.74 -2.32
CA ASN A 25 -29.51 -16.83 -3.44
C ASN A 25 -28.59 -15.59 -3.45
N THR A 26 -27.42 -15.69 -2.82
CA THR A 26 -26.52 -14.56 -2.56
C THR A 26 -25.18 -14.69 -3.31
N ALA A 27 -25.19 -15.42 -4.43
CA ALA A 27 -24.03 -15.65 -5.27
C ALA A 27 -23.34 -14.33 -5.66
N GLY A 28 -22.06 -14.21 -5.30
CA GLY A 28 -21.24 -13.03 -5.61
C GLY A 28 -21.41 -11.83 -4.67
N GLN A 29 -22.30 -11.89 -3.66
CA GLN A 29 -22.39 -10.83 -2.66
C GLN A 29 -21.36 -11.04 -1.55
N MET A 30 -20.72 -9.93 -1.16
CA MET A 30 -19.78 -9.91 -0.05
C MET A 30 -20.25 -8.94 1.03
N ARG A 31 -20.25 -9.41 2.27
CA ARG A 31 -20.47 -8.57 3.45
C ARG A 31 -19.24 -7.73 3.76
N LEU A 32 -19.47 -6.58 4.37
CA LEU A 32 -18.42 -5.74 4.92
C LEU A 32 -17.90 -6.36 6.23
N SER A 33 -16.57 -6.44 6.39
CA SER A 33 -16.00 -6.76 7.70
C SER A 33 -16.24 -5.61 8.67
N ARG A 34 -16.96 -5.88 9.76
CA ARG A 34 -17.10 -4.97 10.91
C ARG A 34 -16.02 -5.21 11.96
N SER A 35 -14.96 -5.95 11.66
CA SER A 35 -13.86 -6.26 12.59
C SER A 35 -12.52 -5.90 11.95
N GLY A 36 -11.47 -5.68 12.76
CA GLY A 36 -10.13 -5.30 12.30
C GLY A 36 -9.79 -3.81 12.50
N ASN A 37 -8.59 -3.41 12.07
CA ASN A 37 -8.03 -2.08 12.29
C ASN A 37 -8.77 -1.00 11.47
N ARG A 38 -9.52 -0.15 12.17
CA ARG A 38 -10.35 0.90 11.56
C ARG A 38 -9.55 2.03 10.92
N GLN A 39 -8.44 2.41 11.52
CA GLN A 39 -7.58 3.47 11.00
C GLN A 39 -6.96 3.04 9.68
N LEU A 40 -6.45 1.80 9.62
CA LEU A 40 -5.89 1.23 8.39
C LEU A 40 -6.95 1.10 7.29
N ASN A 41 -8.15 0.64 7.65
CA ASN A 41 -9.26 0.57 6.70
C ASN A 41 -9.66 1.95 6.16
N ALA A 42 -9.67 2.98 7.01
CA ALA A 42 -9.98 4.35 6.63
C ALA A 42 -8.86 4.95 5.75
N ALA A 43 -7.60 4.71 6.07
CA ALA A 43 -6.46 5.14 5.25
C ALA A 43 -6.52 4.52 3.84
N LEU A 44 -6.71 3.20 3.75
CA LEU A 44 -6.86 2.50 2.48
C LEU A 44 -8.08 2.99 1.69
N HIS A 45 -9.17 3.33 2.38
CA HIS A 45 -10.35 3.91 1.73
C HIS A 45 -10.06 5.28 1.14
N ARG A 46 -9.39 6.16 1.87
CA ARG A 46 -9.00 7.49 1.37
C ARG A 46 -8.07 7.38 0.16
N ILE A 47 -7.05 6.53 0.23
CA ILE A 47 -6.14 6.29 -0.89
C ILE A 47 -6.91 5.80 -2.13
N ALA A 48 -7.86 4.88 -1.94
CA ALA A 48 -8.69 4.39 -3.05
C ALA A 48 -9.53 5.52 -3.68
N LEU A 49 -10.14 6.39 -2.87
CA LEU A 49 -10.90 7.54 -3.39
C LEU A 49 -10.00 8.53 -4.14
N THR A 50 -8.83 8.83 -3.59
CA THR A 50 -7.84 9.69 -4.25
C THR A 50 -7.42 9.10 -5.60
N GLN A 51 -7.11 7.80 -5.66
CA GLN A 51 -6.77 7.15 -6.92
C GLN A 51 -7.91 7.17 -7.94
N ILE A 52 -9.16 7.02 -7.50
CA ILE A 52 -10.31 7.11 -8.41
C ILE A 52 -10.49 8.54 -8.97
N ARG A 53 -10.23 9.56 -8.15
CA ARG A 53 -10.36 10.97 -8.55
C ARG A 53 -9.22 11.44 -9.46
N MET A 54 -8.01 10.94 -9.25
CA MET A 54 -6.86 11.30 -10.08
C MET A 54 -6.96 10.68 -11.46
N THR A 55 -6.99 11.54 -12.49
CA THR A 55 -6.89 11.13 -13.89
C THR A 55 -5.56 10.42 -14.14
N ASP A 56 -5.59 9.35 -14.95
CA ASP A 56 -4.43 8.52 -15.34
C ASP A 56 -3.80 7.66 -14.23
N SER A 57 -4.46 7.56 -13.07
CA SER A 57 -3.97 6.69 -12.01
C SER A 57 -4.22 5.20 -12.36
N ARG A 58 -3.26 4.34 -11.99
CA ARG A 58 -3.43 2.87 -12.11
C ARG A 58 -4.65 2.34 -11.37
N GLY A 59 -5.07 3.03 -10.30
CA GLY A 59 -6.26 2.68 -9.53
C GLY A 59 -7.55 3.06 -10.24
N GLN A 60 -7.57 4.21 -10.92
CA GLN A 60 -8.70 4.67 -11.75
C GLN A 60 -8.96 3.71 -12.90
N ALA A 61 -7.92 3.38 -13.69
CA ALA A 61 -8.03 2.45 -14.81
C ALA A 61 -8.53 1.06 -14.35
N TYR A 62 -8.06 0.59 -13.20
CA TYR A 62 -8.54 -0.68 -12.63
C TYR A 62 -10.01 -0.60 -12.18
N TYR A 63 -10.40 0.50 -11.56
CA TYR A 63 -11.77 0.72 -11.13
C TYR A 63 -12.74 0.81 -12.31
N GLN A 64 -12.36 1.50 -13.39
CA GLN A 64 -13.13 1.58 -14.63
C GLN A 64 -13.30 0.20 -15.26
N ARG A 65 -12.22 -0.57 -15.46
CA ARG A 65 -12.31 -1.96 -15.98
C ARG A 65 -13.27 -2.85 -15.19
N LEU A 66 -13.35 -2.67 -13.87
CA LEU A 66 -14.30 -3.42 -13.04
C LEU A 66 -15.74 -2.95 -13.22
N GLN A 67 -15.97 -1.66 -13.43
CA GLN A 67 -17.29 -1.13 -13.76
C GLN A 67 -17.73 -1.60 -15.16
N ASP A 68 -16.83 -1.60 -16.14
CA ASP A 68 -17.09 -2.08 -17.50
C ASP A 68 -17.44 -3.59 -17.51
N ALA A 69 -16.82 -4.36 -16.60
CA ALA A 69 -17.15 -5.75 -16.34
C ALA A 69 -18.47 -5.94 -15.54
N GLY A 70 -19.28 -4.90 -15.37
CA GLY A 70 -20.59 -4.95 -14.72
C GLY A 70 -20.56 -4.97 -13.18
N LYS A 71 -19.41 -4.76 -12.53
CA LYS A 71 -19.39 -4.71 -11.05
C LYS A 71 -20.00 -3.41 -10.54
N THR A 72 -20.79 -3.52 -9.47
CA THR A 72 -21.29 -2.35 -8.75
C THR A 72 -20.13 -1.49 -8.23
N LYS A 73 -20.34 -0.18 -8.13
CA LYS A 73 -19.34 0.78 -7.60
C LYS A 73 -18.75 0.34 -6.26
N ARG A 74 -19.58 -0.17 -5.36
CA ARG A 74 -19.16 -0.69 -4.04
C ARG A 74 -18.28 -1.93 -4.15
N ALA A 75 -18.61 -2.87 -5.05
CA ALA A 75 -17.81 -4.06 -5.30
C ALA A 75 -16.46 -3.70 -5.93
N ALA A 76 -16.46 -2.82 -6.93
CA ALA A 76 -15.25 -2.32 -7.58
C ALA A 76 -14.31 -1.62 -6.59
N LEU A 77 -14.86 -0.74 -5.74
CA LEU A 77 -14.11 -0.07 -4.66
C LEU A 77 -13.49 -1.09 -3.68
N ARG A 78 -14.23 -2.14 -3.30
CA ARG A 78 -13.73 -3.19 -2.40
C ARG A 78 -12.57 -3.95 -3.04
N CYS A 79 -12.67 -4.30 -4.32
CA CYS A 79 -11.59 -4.90 -5.10
C CYS A 79 -10.35 -3.98 -5.15
N LEU A 80 -10.54 -2.69 -5.42
CA LEU A 80 -9.44 -1.71 -5.43
C LEU A 80 -8.75 -1.63 -4.06
N LYS A 81 -9.52 -1.52 -2.96
CA LYS A 81 -8.95 -1.52 -1.61
C LYS A 81 -8.16 -2.80 -1.32
N ARG A 82 -8.67 -3.97 -1.74
CA ARG A 82 -7.97 -5.25 -1.55
C ARG A 82 -6.66 -5.31 -2.32
N ARG A 83 -6.62 -4.74 -3.52
CA ARG A 83 -5.39 -4.57 -4.31
C ARG A 83 -4.41 -3.62 -3.63
N LEU A 84 -4.86 -2.49 -3.08
CA LEU A 84 -4.01 -1.57 -2.33
C LEU A 84 -3.41 -2.22 -1.09
N ALA A 85 -4.20 -3.01 -0.34
CA ALA A 85 -3.69 -3.76 0.80
C ALA A 85 -2.56 -4.73 0.41
N ARG A 86 -2.68 -5.38 -0.77
CA ARG A 86 -1.62 -6.22 -1.33
C ARG A 86 -0.35 -5.44 -1.65
N THR A 87 -0.48 -4.26 -2.27
CA THR A 87 0.67 -3.40 -2.58
C THR A 87 1.37 -2.92 -1.31
N VAL A 88 0.60 -2.48 -0.31
CA VAL A 88 1.14 -2.04 0.99
C VAL A 88 1.87 -3.19 1.68
N PHE A 89 1.29 -4.39 1.70
CA PHE A 89 1.93 -5.57 2.30
C PHE A 89 3.27 -5.91 1.60
N GLN A 90 3.33 -5.82 0.27
CA GLN A 90 4.58 -6.02 -0.47
C GLN A 90 5.62 -4.96 -0.14
N ALA A 91 5.23 -3.68 -0.15
CA ALA A 91 6.14 -2.58 0.21
C ALA A 91 6.71 -2.74 1.63
N LEU A 92 5.87 -3.13 2.59
CA LEU A 92 6.30 -3.40 3.97
C LEU A 92 7.26 -4.59 4.07
N ARG A 93 7.11 -5.61 3.20
CA ARG A 93 8.04 -6.74 3.14
C ARG A 93 9.37 -6.33 2.53
N THR A 94 9.36 -5.55 1.45
CA THR A 94 10.56 -5.02 0.81
C THR A 94 11.36 -4.15 1.78
N VAL A 95 10.70 -3.23 2.49
CA VAL A 95 11.37 -2.38 3.51
C VAL A 95 11.89 -3.22 4.68
N HIS A 96 11.19 -4.29 5.05
CA HIS A 96 11.61 -5.10 6.18
C HIS A 96 12.77 -6.04 5.85
N GLN A 97 12.88 -6.57 4.63
CA GLN A 97 14.08 -7.28 4.22
C GLN A 97 15.19 -6.24 4.19
N PRO A 98 16.06 -6.15 5.21
CA PRO A 98 17.19 -5.26 5.07
C PRO A 98 17.98 -5.85 3.91
N SER A 99 18.18 -5.07 2.85
CA SER A 99 19.19 -5.38 1.86
C SER A 99 20.45 -5.69 2.65
N SER A 100 20.88 -6.95 2.58
CA SER A 100 22.15 -7.39 3.14
C SER A 100 23.25 -6.88 2.20
N GLU A 101 23.28 -5.57 1.95
CA GLU A 101 24.14 -4.89 0.99
C GLU A 101 23.94 -3.38 1.14
N HIS A 102 24.43 -2.84 2.25
CA HIS A 102 24.96 -1.49 2.31
C HIS A 102 26.27 -1.56 3.10
N THR A 103 27.30 -2.12 2.46
CA THR A 103 28.68 -1.76 2.80
C THR A 103 28.83 -0.29 2.48
N GLN A 104 28.74 0.57 3.49
CA GLN A 104 29.27 1.93 3.36
C GLN A 104 30.80 1.79 3.34
N PRO A 105 31.52 2.17 2.26
CA PRO A 105 32.92 2.43 2.43
C PRO A 105 33.03 3.69 3.30
N ALA A 106 33.54 3.51 4.52
CA ALA A 106 34.05 4.59 5.32
C ALA A 106 35.30 5.16 4.62
N ALA A 107 35.14 6.19 3.81
CA ALA A 107 36.19 7.11 3.35
C ALA A 107 35.50 8.28 2.62
N ALA A 108 35.82 9.57 2.81
CA ALA A 108 37.04 10.14 3.34
C ALA A 108 36.72 11.45 4.09
N CYS A 109 37.43 11.62 5.20
CA CYS A 109 37.66 12.89 5.86
C CYS A 109 38.28 13.88 4.86
N HIS A 110 37.49 14.81 4.29
CA HIS A 110 38.06 16.01 3.69
C HIS A 110 38.35 17.02 4.80
N ARG A 111 39.48 16.81 5.47
CA ARG A 111 40.14 17.83 6.27
C ARG A 111 40.72 18.88 5.33
N SER A 112 39.95 19.93 5.04
CA SER A 112 40.47 21.12 4.38
C SER A 112 40.10 22.39 5.17
N TYR A 113 40.50 22.41 6.44
CA TYR A 113 40.99 23.64 7.05
C TYR A 113 42.51 23.62 6.91
N CYS A 114 43.00 24.06 5.75
CA CYS A 114 44.41 24.42 5.58
C CYS A 114 44.45 25.87 5.12
N SER A 115 44.87 26.71 6.06
CA SER A 115 45.15 28.14 5.98
C SER A 115 46.00 28.54 4.78
N ARG A 116 45.63 29.60 4.07
CA ARG A 116 46.54 30.56 3.41
C ARG A 116 45.76 31.69 2.72
N SER A 117 45.64 32.83 3.42
CA SER A 117 45.45 34.16 2.82
C SER A 117 45.90 35.25 3.81
N CYS A 118 47.20 35.28 4.12
CA CYS A 118 47.88 36.52 4.50
C CYS A 118 48.94 36.78 3.43
N LEU A 119 49.03 38.05 3.01
CA LEU A 119 49.91 38.67 1.99
C LEU A 119 49.20 39.02 0.68
N SER A 120 48.74 40.28 0.57
CA SER A 120 49.09 41.25 -0.49
C SER A 120 48.06 42.38 -0.51
N GLY A 121 48.49 43.62 -0.23
CA GLY A 121 47.67 44.84 -0.31
C GLY A 121 47.95 45.81 0.82
#